data_AF-A7N8S8-F1
#
_entry.id   AF-A7N8S8-F1
#
_cell.length_a   1.000
_cell.length_b   1.000
_cell.length_c   1.000
_cell.angle_alpha   90.00
_cell.angle_beta   90.00
_cell.angle_gamma   90.00
#
_symmetry.space_group_name_H-M   'P 1'
#
loop_
_entity.id
_entity.type
_entity.pdbx_description
1 polymer ?
#
loop_
_entity_poly.entity_id
_entity_poly.type
_entity_poly.pdbx_seq_one_letter_code
_entity_poly.pdbx_strand_id
1 'polypeptide(L)'
;METQSLLFIDDAHKLTGRKAQIARKCLMSAKLWLMTCSEEGRLPPSIRPIVERREPQRINLESDVSYDTTKALVWFMVALCVVSGAWEAGAVIGGLQMLGSGRRSTRAD
;
A
#
# COMPACT_ATOMS: atom_id res chain seq x y z
N MET A 1 -0.28 -26.50 23.63
CA MET A 1 0.04 -27.11 22.33
C MET A 1 0.63 -26.04 21.44
N GLU A 2 1.96 -25.95 21.37
CA GLU A 2 2.61 -25.13 20.35
C GLU A 2 2.61 -25.93 19.05
N THR A 3 1.84 -25.47 18.07
CA THR A 3 1.92 -26.00 16.72
C THR A 3 3.26 -25.53 16.15
N GLN A 4 4.14 -26.43 15.71
CA GLN A 4 5.36 -26.05 14.97
C GLN A 4 5.01 -25.60 13.54
N SER A 5 4.00 -24.74 13.42
CA SER A 5 3.47 -24.25 12.16
C SER A 5 4.08 -22.90 11.81
N LEU A 6 4.25 -22.71 10.50
CA LEU A 6 4.51 -21.44 9.88
C LEU A 6 3.19 -20.91 9.29
N LEU A 7 2.76 -19.74 9.74
CA LEU A 7 1.55 -19.09 9.27
C LEU A 7 1.88 -18.00 8.25
N PHE A 8 1.26 -18.07 7.08
CA PHE A 8 1.33 -17.02 6.06
C PHE A 8 0.03 -16.21 6.06
N ILE A 9 0.13 -14.89 6.12
CA ILE A 9 -1.00 -13.96 5.99
C ILE A 9 -0.66 -12.94 4.92
N ASP A 10 -1.42 -12.96 3.83
CA ASP A 10 -1.35 -11.93 2.80
C ASP A 10 -2.40 -10.83 3.06
N ASP A 11 -2.07 -9.59 2.72
CA ASP A 11 -2.91 -8.41 2.89
C ASP A 11 -3.59 -8.30 4.26
N ALA A 12 -2.80 -8.38 5.34
CA ALA A 12 -3.33 -8.40 6.71
C ALA A 12 -4.18 -7.17 7.08
N HIS A 13 -3.98 -6.05 6.39
CA HIS A 13 -4.78 -4.82 6.50
C HIS A 13 -6.22 -4.97 5.99
N LYS A 14 -6.53 -6.01 5.19
CA LYS A 14 -7.89 -6.35 4.74
C LYS A 14 -8.65 -7.27 5.70
N LEU A 15 -8.00 -7.76 6.76
CA LEU A 15 -8.64 -8.66 7.71
C LEU A 15 -9.71 -7.92 8.52
N THR A 16 -10.97 -8.30 8.32
CA THR A 16 -12.12 -7.71 9.02
C THR A 16 -13.06 -8.79 9.58
N GLY A 17 -13.89 -8.40 10.55
CA GLY A 17 -14.94 -9.26 11.12
C GLY A 17 -14.44 -10.64 11.58
N ARG A 18 -15.15 -11.70 11.15
CA ARG A 18 -14.84 -13.09 11.50
C ARG A 18 -13.46 -13.55 10.99
N LYS A 19 -13.02 -13.07 9.82
CA LYS A 19 -11.69 -13.42 9.26
C LYS A 19 -10.58 -12.92 10.18
N ALA A 20 -10.68 -11.69 10.68
CA ALA A 20 -9.74 -11.14 11.64
C ALA A 20 -9.70 -11.94 12.95
N GLN A 21 -10.85 -12.38 13.46
CA GLN A 21 -10.92 -13.21 14.66
C GLN A 21 -10.25 -14.59 14.49
N ILE A 22 -10.43 -15.22 13.32
CA ILE A 22 -9.79 -16.50 13.01
C ILE A 22 -8.28 -16.31 12.85
N ALA A 23 -7.85 -15.33 12.04
CA ALA A 23 -6.44 -15.00 11.85
C ALA A 23 -5.73 -14.71 13.18
N ARG A 24 -6.41 -14.00 14.09
CA ARG A 24 -5.92 -13.76 15.45
C ARG A 24 -5.66 -15.05 16.22
N LYS A 25 -6.56 -16.03 16.16
CA LYS A 25 -6.36 -17.34 16.82
C LYS A 25 -5.18 -18.08 16.21
N CYS A 26 -5.04 -18.04 14.88
CA CYS A 26 -3.90 -18.64 14.17
C CYS A 26 -2.57 -17.99 14.57
N LEU A 27 -2.49 -16.66 14.61
CA LEU A 27 -1.30 -15.90 15.03
C LEU A 27 -0.84 -16.26 16.45
N MET A 28 -1.79 -16.42 17.38
CA MET A 28 -1.47 -16.79 18.75
C MET A 28 -0.98 -18.23 18.90
N SER A 29 -1.42 -19.14 18.02
CA SER A 29 -1.06 -20.56 18.05
C SER A 29 0.18 -20.90 17.23
N ALA A 30 0.50 -20.10 16.22
CA ALA A 30 1.63 -20.34 15.33
C ALA A 30 2.96 -20.03 16.02
N LYS A 31 3.95 -20.90 15.78
CA LYS A 31 5.32 -20.71 16.24
C LYS A 31 5.97 -19.54 15.49
N LEU A 32 5.84 -19.52 14.17
CA LEU A 32 6.37 -18.46 13.31
C LEU A 32 5.28 -17.98 12.36
N TRP A 33 5.35 -16.72 11.96
CA TRP A 33 4.42 -16.15 11.00
C TRP A 33 5.15 -15.20 10.06
N LEU A 34 4.66 -15.14 8.82
CA LEU A 34 5.04 -14.18 7.80
C LEU A 34 3.77 -13.46 7.35
N MET A 35 3.84 -12.13 7.33
CA MET A 35 2.69 -11.26 7.09
C MET A 35 3.06 -10.18 6.09
N THR A 36 2.18 -9.92 5.12
CA THR A 36 2.24 -8.71 4.29
C THR A 36 1.15 -7.74 4.73
N CYS A 37 1.43 -6.45 4.64
CA CYS A 37 0.43 -5.40 4.82
C CYS A 37 0.84 -4.16 4.02
N SER A 38 -0.15 -3.37 3.59
CA SER A 38 0.14 -2.15 2.83
C SER A 38 0.86 -1.12 3.70
N GLU A 39 0.47 -1.02 4.97
CA GLU A 39 1.05 -0.15 6.00
C GLU A 39 0.79 -0.79 7.36
N GLU A 40 1.79 -0.81 8.26
CA GLU A 40 1.61 -1.37 9.61
C GLU A 40 0.50 -0.66 10.41
N GLY A 41 0.32 0.64 10.17
CA GLY A 41 -0.73 1.44 10.80
C GLY A 41 -2.16 1.01 10.42
N ARG A 42 -2.34 0.30 9.30
CA ARG A 42 -3.63 -0.20 8.82
C ARG A 42 -3.97 -1.60 9.36
N LEU A 43 -3.11 -2.21 10.16
CA LEU A 43 -3.42 -3.49 10.79
C LEU A 43 -4.65 -3.38 11.70
N PRO A 44 -5.53 -4.41 11.73
CA PRO A 44 -6.69 -4.40 12.60
C PRO A 44 -6.29 -4.21 14.08
N PRO A 45 -7.03 -3.40 14.85
CA PRO A 45 -6.72 -3.17 16.28
C PRO A 45 -6.67 -4.45 17.12
N SER A 46 -7.35 -5.50 16.69
CA SER A 46 -7.34 -6.81 17.36
C SER A 46 -6.08 -7.65 17.12
N ILE A 47 -5.34 -7.36 16.04
CA ILE A 47 -4.12 -8.07 15.62
C ILE A 47 -2.87 -7.26 15.98
N ARG A 48 -2.94 -5.93 15.84
CA ARG A 48 -1.80 -5.02 16.05
C ARG A 48 -1.06 -5.24 17.39
N PRO A 49 -1.71 -5.38 18.55
CA PRO A 49 -1.01 -5.66 19.80
C PRO A 49 -0.27 -7.01 19.83
N ILE A 50 -0.72 -8.00 19.06
CA ILE A 50 -0.07 -9.32 18.98
C ILE A 50 1.23 -9.22 18.18
N VAL A 51 1.18 -8.46 17.09
CA VAL A 51 2.34 -8.16 16.25
C VAL A 51 3.36 -7.35 17.04
N GLU A 52 2.95 -6.24 17.67
CA GLU A 52 3.84 -5.35 18.41
C GLU A 52 4.54 -6.05 19.60
N ARG A 53 3.84 -6.92 20.33
CA ARG A 53 4.40 -7.66 21.48
C ARG A 53 5.48 -8.69 21.11
N ARG A 54 5.53 -9.15 19.86
CA ARG A 54 6.51 -10.17 19.42
C ARG A 54 7.74 -9.56 18.73
N GLU A 55 7.84 -8.22 18.68
CA GLU A 55 8.96 -7.48 18.08
C GLU A 55 9.44 -8.08 16.74
N PRO A 56 8.56 -8.19 15.74
CA PRO A 56 8.87 -8.90 14.50
C PRO A 56 9.92 -8.18 13.68
N GLN A 57 10.65 -8.96 12.88
CA GLN A 57 11.47 -8.41 11.80
C GLN A 57 10.57 -7.71 10.78
N ARG A 58 10.90 -6.45 10.48
CA ARG A 58 10.18 -5.62 9.51
C ARG A 58 11.05 -5.45 8.28
N ILE A 59 10.50 -5.79 7.12
CA ILE A 59 11.14 -5.57 5.83
C ILE A 59 10.20 -4.66 5.05
N ASN A 60 10.63 -3.44 4.79
CA ASN A 60 9.89 -2.55 3.91
C ASN A 60 10.23 -2.94 2.47
N LEU A 61 9.24 -3.49 1.77
CA LEU A 61 9.35 -3.73 0.35
C LEU A 61 9.09 -2.39 -0.32
N GLU A 62 10.15 -1.66 -0.66
CA GLU A 62 10.09 -0.46 -1.50
C GLU A 62 9.61 -0.86 -2.90
N SER A 63 8.33 -1.19 -3.05
CA SER A 63 7.66 -1.20 -4.33
C SER A 63 7.27 0.24 -4.65
N ASP A 64 8.27 1.12 -4.80
CA ASP A 64 8.10 2.31 -5.60
C ASP A 64 7.93 1.82 -7.04
N VAL A 65 6.71 1.40 -7.36
CA VAL A 65 6.29 1.25 -8.74
C VAL A 65 6.63 2.59 -9.39
N SER A 66 7.29 2.56 -10.54
CA SER A 66 7.88 3.70 -11.26
C SER A 66 6.87 4.75 -11.76
N TYR A 67 5.81 5.02 -10.99
CA TYR A 67 4.79 6.05 -11.20
C TYR A 67 5.35 7.47 -11.25
N ASP A 68 6.58 7.69 -10.75
CA ASP A 68 7.25 8.97 -10.94
C ASP A 68 7.57 9.24 -12.41
N THR A 69 7.84 8.20 -13.21
CA THR A 69 8.07 8.38 -14.65
C THR A 69 6.80 8.85 -15.36
N THR A 70 5.61 8.38 -14.98
CA THR A 70 4.35 8.83 -15.58
C THR A 70 4.08 10.30 -15.26
N LYS A 71 4.31 10.74 -14.01
CA LYS A 71 4.17 12.16 -13.65
C LYS A 71 5.16 13.04 -14.42
N ALA A 72 6.42 12.61 -14.52
CA ALA A 72 7.45 13.30 -15.28
C ALA A 72 7.07 13.41 -16.77
N LEU A 73 6.54 12.34 -17.36
CA LEU A 73 6.06 12.32 -18.74
C LEU A 73 4.91 13.31 -18.98
N VAL A 74 3.93 13.36 -18.08
CA VAL A 74 2.79 14.29 -18.19
C VAL A 74 3.25 15.74 -18.10
N TRP A 75 4.15 16.07 -17.16
CA TRP A 75 4.73 17.42 -17.08
C TRP A 75 5.60 17.77 -18.28
N PHE A 76 6.31 16.80 -18.84
CA PHE A 76 7.04 16.97 -20.08
C PHE A 76 6.11 17.27 -21.27
N MET A 77 4.98 16.58 -21.39
CA MET A 77 3.95 16.90 -22.40
C MET A 77 3.36 18.31 -22.21
N VAL A 78 3.09 18.73 -20.98
CA VAL A 78 2.65 20.10 -20.68
C VAL A 78 3.70 21.11 -21.14
N ALA A 79 4.98 20.87 -20.87
CA ALA A 79 6.08 21.73 -21.33
C ALA A 79 6.15 21.81 -22.87
N LEU A 80 5.95 20.69 -23.58
CA LEU A 80 5.88 20.69 -25.05
C LEU A 80 4.71 21.51 -25.59
N CYS A 81 3.51 21.38 -25.00
CA CYS A 81 2.35 22.18 -25.39
C CYS A 81 2.59 23.68 -25.19
N VAL A 82 3.30 24.06 -24.13
CA VAL A 82 3.70 25.44 -23.86
C VAL A 82 4.66 25.97 -24.93
N VAL A 83 5.72 25.22 -25.25
CA VAL A 83 6.73 25.61 -26.25
C VAL A 83 6.13 25.67 -27.65
N SER A 84 5.18 24.77 -27.98
CA SER A 84 4.51 24.75 -29.29
C SER A 84 3.40 25.79 -29.44
N GLY A 85 3.14 26.61 -28.42
CA GLY A 85 2.06 27.62 -28.43
C GLY A 85 0.65 27.04 -28.22
N ALA A 86 0.53 25.75 -27.92
CA ALA A 86 -0.74 25.07 -27.63
C ALA A 86 -1.13 25.18 -26.15
N TRP A 87 -1.19 26.42 -25.64
CA TRP A 87 -1.37 26.73 -24.21
C TRP A 87 -2.66 26.14 -23.62
N GLU A 88 -3.74 26.08 -24.40
CA GLU A 88 -5.04 25.53 -24.00
C GLU A 88 -4.95 24.02 -23.72
N ALA A 89 -4.27 23.27 -24.59
CA ALA A 89 -4.05 21.83 -24.41
C ALA A 89 -3.16 21.56 -23.18
N GLY A 90 -2.11 22.36 -22.99
CA GLY A 90 -1.24 22.29 -21.81
C GLY A 90 -2.01 22.54 -20.51
N ALA A 91 -2.92 23.52 -20.50
CA ALA A 91 -3.75 23.84 -19.33
C ALA A 91 -4.72 22.70 -18.98
N VAL A 92 -5.36 22.07 -19.98
CA VAL A 92 -6.26 20.92 -19.75
C VAL A 92 -5.50 19.72 -19.19
N ILE A 93 -4.36 19.37 -19.80
CA ILE A 93 -3.54 18.22 -19.36
C ILE A 93 -2.99 18.45 -17.95
N GLY A 94 -2.44 19.64 -17.68
CA GLY A 94 -1.93 20.00 -16.35
C GLY A 94 -3.03 20.03 -15.28
N GLY A 95 -4.20 20.56 -15.63
CA GLY A 95 -5.37 20.57 -14.75
C GLY A 95 -5.83 19.15 -14.37
N LEU A 96 -5.95 18.25 -15.35
CA LEU A 96 -6.31 16.85 -15.11
C LEU A 96 -5.27 16.13 -14.24
N GLN A 97 -3.98 16.38 -14.48
CA GLN A 97 -2.90 15.81 -13.66
C GLN A 97 -2.98 16.26 -12.20
N MET A 98 -3.29 17.54 -11.95
CA MET A 98 -3.48 18.07 -10.59
C MET A 98 -4.72 17.50 -9.90
N LEU A 99 -5.79 17.21 -10.64
CA LEU A 99 -7.00 16.59 -10.10
C LEU A 99 -6.80 15.09 -9.81
N GLY A 100 -5.97 14.39 -10.59
CA GLY A 100 -5.70 12.95 -10.44
C GLY A 100 -4.65 12.59 -9.39
N SER A 101 -3.87 13.55 -8.88
CA SER A 101 -2.72 13.30 -7.99
C SER A 101 -3.04 13.04 -6.52
N GLY A 102 -4.25 12.59 -6.18
CA GLY A 102 -4.63 12.28 -4.81
C GLY A 102 -3.77 11.16 -4.19
N ARG A 103 -3.36 11.31 -2.92
CA ARG A 103 -2.53 10.37 -2.12
C ARG A 103 -3.00 8.90 -2.08
N ARG A 104 -4.18 8.57 -2.62
CA ARG A 104 -4.79 7.24 -2.64
C ARG A 104 -5.27 6.77 -4.02
N SER A 105 -5.09 7.55 -5.09
CA SER A 105 -5.61 7.16 -6.42
C SER A 105 -4.90 5.94 -7.03
N THR A 106 -3.73 5.58 -6.48
CA THR A 106 -2.85 4.53 -7.04
C THR A 106 -2.77 3.25 -6.22
N ARG A 107 -3.46 3.16 -5.08
CA ARG A 107 -3.51 1.90 -4.32
C ARG A 107 -4.71 1.10 -4.80
N ALA A 108 -4.46 0.10 -5.64
CA ALA A 108 -5.37 -1.03 -5.73
C ALA A 108 -5.38 -1.66 -4.33
N ASP A 109 -6.52 -1.58 -3.63
CA ASP A 109 -6.65 -2.17 -2.29
C ASP A 109 -6.24 -3.63 -2.35
#